data_AF-A0A536BJC3-F1
#
_entry.id   AF-A0A536BJC3-F1
#
_cell.length_a   1.000
_cell.length_b   1.000
_cell.length_c   1.000
_cell.angle_alpha   90.00
_cell.angle_beta   90.00
_cell.angle_gamma   90.00
#
_symmetry.space_group_name_H-M   'P 1'
#
loop_
_entity.id
_entity.type
_entity.pdbx_description
1 polymer ?
#
loop_
_entity_poly.entity_id
_entity_poly.type
_entity_poly.pdbx_seq_one_letter_code
_entity_poly.pdbx_strand_id
1 'polypeptide(L)'
;EYVDKPSRDIRSFVVGDETIGAIYRESPHWITNTARGGQARNCPVTPEIDRLSRAAARAVGGGVLAIDLLEHPDGLVVSEVNYTMEFRNS
;
A
#
# COMPACT_ATOMS: atom_id res chain seq x y z
N GLU A 1 -1.96 -16.85 -3.48
CA GLU A 1 -2.04 -16.87 -4.95
C GLU A 1 -1.02 -15.88 -5.51
N TYR A 2 -0.52 -16.10 -6.73
CA TYR A 2 0.33 -15.11 -7.40
C TYR A 2 -0.57 -14.04 -8.05
N VAL A 3 -0.33 -12.77 -7.73
CA VAL A 3 -1.05 -11.63 -8.33
C VAL A 3 -0.17 -11.03 -9.42
N ASP A 4 -0.63 -11.10 -10.67
CA ASP A 4 0.06 -10.48 -11.81
C ASP A 4 -0.20 -8.96 -11.82
N LYS A 5 0.60 -8.26 -11.03
CA LYS A 5 0.51 -6.80 -10.84
C LYS A 5 1.23 -6.05 -11.97
N PRO A 6 0.84 -4.79 -12.29
CA PRO A 6 1.47 -4.01 -13.36
C PRO A 6 2.83 -3.42 -12.95
N SER A 7 3.74 -4.27 -12.48
CA SER A 7 5.10 -3.92 -12.00
C SER A 7 5.15 -2.82 -10.93
N ARG A 8 4.05 -2.69 -10.17
CA ARG A 8 3.92 -1.76 -9.05
C ARG A 8 3.03 -2.34 -7.96
N ASP A 9 3.20 -1.84 -6.75
CA ASP A 9 2.21 -1.97 -5.68
C ASP A 9 1.80 -0.57 -5.18
N ILE A 10 0.78 -0.55 -4.32
CA ILE A 10 0.33 0.66 -3.64
C ILE A 10 0.68 0.51 -2.16
N ARG A 11 1.36 1.50 -1.59
CA ARG A 11 1.49 1.63 -0.14
C ARG A 11 0.63 2.81 0.32
N SER A 12 -0.39 2.54 1.12
CA SER A 12 -1.19 3.57 1.78
C SER A 12 -0.77 3.75 3.23
N PHE A 13 -0.99 4.95 3.75
CA PHE A 13 -0.67 5.31 5.13
C PHE A 13 -1.97 5.63 5.86
N VAL A 14 -2.23 4.89 6.94
CA VAL A 14 -3.40 5.07 7.79
C VAL A 14 -2.96 5.61 9.14
N VAL A 15 -3.59 6.69 9.58
CA VAL A 15 -3.37 7.31 10.90
C VAL A 15 -4.71 7.39 11.62
N GLY A 16 -4.86 6.61 12.68
CA GLY A 16 -6.14 6.46 13.38
C GLY A 16 -7.18 5.86 12.44
N ASP A 17 -8.17 6.67 12.06
CA ASP A 17 -9.30 6.29 11.22
C ASP A 17 -9.27 6.91 9.81
N GLU A 18 -8.14 7.46 9.38
CA GLU A 18 -8.00 8.17 8.11
C GLU A 18 -6.84 7.62 7.26
N THR A 19 -7.09 7.41 5.96
CA THR A 19 -6.03 7.15 4.97
C THR A 19 -5.46 8.47 4.48
N ILE A 20 -4.33 8.90 5.05
CA ILE A 20 -3.78 10.24 4.84
C ILE A 20 -3.00 10.40 3.53
N GLY A 21 -2.67 9.28 2.87
CA GLY A 21 -1.93 9.30 1.62
C GLY A 21 -1.64 7.91 1.09
N ALA A 22 -1.21 7.84 -0.17
CA ALA A 22 -0.72 6.63 -0.79
C ALA A 22 0.35 6.94 -1.83
N ILE A 23 1.19 5.94 -2.10
CA ILE A 23 2.22 5.97 -3.12
C ILE A 23 2.14 4.72 -3.97
N TYR A 24 2.49 4.83 -5.24
CA TYR A 24 2.89 3.67 -6.01
C TYR A 24 4.36 3.41 -5.75
N ARG A 25 4.74 2.15 -5.54
CA ARG A 25 6.15 1.72 -5.59
C ARG A 25 6.34 0.91 -6.87
N GLU A 26 7.11 1.46 -7.81
CA GLU A 26 7.32 0.88 -9.13
C GLU A 26 8.72 0.30 -9.27
N SER A 27 8.84 -0.86 -9.90
CA SER A 27 10.14 -1.48 -10.17
C SER A 27 10.06 -2.35 -11.43
N PRO A 28 11.10 -2.37 -12.28
CA PRO A 28 11.22 -3.37 -13.34
C PRO A 28 11.34 -4.81 -12.79
N HIS A 29 11.63 -4.95 -11.49
CA HIS A 29 11.68 -6.22 -10.78
C HIS A 29 10.35 -6.49 -10.08
N TRP A 30 9.96 -7.76 -9.94
CA TRP A 30 8.72 -8.16 -9.26
C TRP A 30 8.65 -7.74 -7.78
N ILE A 31 9.82 -7.46 -7.18
CA ILE A 31 9.95 -6.87 -5.84
C ILE A 31 10.08 -5.35 -6.01
N THR A 32 9.07 -4.64 -5.54
CA THR A 32 8.82 -3.21 -5.80
C THR A 32 9.34 -2.30 -4.69
N ASN A 33 9.91 -2.85 -3.62
CA ASN A 33 10.34 -2.10 -2.45
C ASN A 33 11.42 -1.05 -2.80
N THR A 34 11.29 0.15 -2.25
CA THR A 34 12.22 1.27 -2.48
C THR A 34 13.65 0.97 -2.01
N ALA A 35 13.81 0.11 -0.99
CA ALA A 35 15.11 -0.41 -0.55
C ALA A 35 15.88 -1.19 -1.64
N ARG A 36 15.19 -1.66 -2.70
CA ARG A 36 15.80 -2.32 -3.87
C ARG A 36 15.78 -1.46 -5.13
N GLY A 37 15.68 -0.14 -4.98
CA GLY A 37 15.69 0.80 -6.10
C GLY A 37 14.33 1.01 -6.76
N GLY A 38 13.24 0.54 -6.14
CA GLY A 38 11.88 0.91 -6.54
C GLY A 38 11.69 2.42 -6.42
N GLN A 39 10.99 3.04 -7.37
CA GLN A 39 10.68 4.47 -7.35
C GLN A 39 9.30 4.69 -6.75
N ALA A 40 9.23 5.64 -5.81
CA ALA A 40 7.97 6.11 -5.27
C ALA A 40 7.41 7.23 -6.13
N ARG A 41 6.10 7.19 -6.39
CA ARG A 41 5.36 8.29 -7.01
C ARG A 41 4.01 8.45 -6.35
N ASN A 42 3.43 9.64 -6.45
CA ASN A 42 2.13 9.94 -5.87
C ASN A 42 1.05 8.97 -6.38
N CYS A 43 0.28 8.40 -5.46
CA CYS A 43 -0.94 7.65 -5.74
C CYS A 43 -2.12 8.39 -5.08
N PRO A 44 -3.05 8.97 -5.86
CA PRO A 44 -4.25 9.55 -5.30
C PRO A 44 -5.04 8.50 -4.51
N VAL A 45 -5.43 8.84 -3.28
CA VAL A 45 -6.25 7.94 -2.46
C VAL A 45 -7.67 7.89 -3.04
N THR A 46 -7.99 6.79 -3.72
CA THR A 46 -9.34 6.53 -4.21
C THR A 46 -10.25 6.06 -3.09
N PRO A 47 -11.59 6.13 -3.24
CA PRO A 47 -12.52 5.57 -2.27
C PRO A 47 -12.29 4.07 -1.98
N GLU A 48 -11.83 3.31 -2.97
CA GLU A 48 -11.50 1.90 -2.81
C GLU A 48 -10.25 1.69 -1.94
N ILE A 49 -9.17 2.44 -2.22
CA ILE A 49 -7.94 2.44 -1.42
C ILE A 49 -8.25 2.82 0.02
N ASP A 50 -8.99 3.91 0.25
CA ASP A 50 -9.35 4.34 1.60
C ASP A 50 -10.16 3.27 2.34
N ARG A 51 -11.21 2.74 1.71
CA ARG A 51 -12.09 1.75 2.32
C ARG A 51 -11.32 0.50 2.74
N LEU A 52 -10.48 -0.04 1.86
CA LEU A 52 -9.69 -1.25 2.12
C LEU A 52 -8.60 -1.00 3.15
N SER A 53 -7.87 0.11 3.05
CA SER A 53 -6.77 0.44 3.96
C SER A 53 -7.27 0.61 5.39
N ARG A 54 -8.38 1.33 5.58
CA ARG A 54 -8.99 1.49 6.91
C ARG A 54 -9.60 0.19 7.44
N ALA A 55 -10.17 -0.64 6.57
CA ALA A 55 -10.68 -1.95 6.97
C ALA A 55 -9.53 -2.86 7.45
N ALA A 56 -8.41 -2.90 6.73
CA ALA A 56 -7.21 -3.65 7.12
C ALA A 56 -6.63 -3.13 8.44
N ALA A 57 -6.50 -1.80 8.59
CA ALA A 57 -6.02 -1.18 9.82
C ALA A 57 -6.91 -1.54 11.02
N ARG A 58 -8.24 -1.40 10.90
CA ARG A 58 -9.18 -1.77 11.98
C ARG A 58 -9.13 -3.26 12.32
N ALA A 59 -8.95 -4.13 11.32
CA ALA A 59 -8.87 -5.57 11.53
C ALA A 59 -7.67 -5.98 12.40
N VAL A 60 -6.61 -5.16 12.46
CA VAL A 60 -5.42 -5.42 13.27
C VAL A 60 -5.29 -4.53 14.52
N GLY A 61 -6.32 -3.77 14.87
CA GLY A 61 -6.36 -2.92 16.08
C GLY A 61 -6.08 -1.43 15.88
N GLY A 62 -5.85 -0.98 14.64
CA GLY A 62 -5.69 0.43 14.28
C GLY A 62 -4.33 1.02 14.68
N GLY A 63 -4.26 2.35 14.73
CA GLY A 63 -3.05 3.10 15.05
C GLY A 63 -2.43 3.78 13.83
N VAL A 64 -1.11 3.74 13.73
CA VAL A 64 -0.34 4.34 12.64
C VAL A 64 0.26 3.19 11.83
N LEU A 65 -0.36 2.86 10.69
CA LEU A 65 -0.07 1.66 9.90
C LEU A 65 0.17 1.99 8.42
N ALA A 66 1.04 1.21 7.77
CA ALA A 66 1.17 1.22 6.33
C ALA A 66 0.56 -0.05 5.74
N ILE A 67 -0.29 0.09 4.72
CA ILE A 67 -1.00 -1.03 4.11
C ILE A 67 -0.49 -1.19 2.68
N ASP A 68 0.00 -2.38 2.35
CA ASP A 68 0.43 -2.71 0.99
C ASP A 68 -0.74 -3.36 0.26
N LEU A 69 -1.15 -2.75 -0.85
CA LEU A 69 -2.20 -3.23 -1.74
C LEU A 69 -1.62 -3.64 -3.09
N LEU A 70 -2.21 -4.68 -3.68
CA LEU A 70 -1.89 -5.14 -5.03
C LEU A 70 -3.12 -4.98 -5.93
N GLU A 71 -2.86 -4.61 -7.18
CA GLU A 71 -3.87 -4.55 -8.23
C GLU A 71 -4.09 -5.96 -8.79
N HIS A 72 -5.27 -6.54 -8.51
CA HIS A 72 -5.71 -7.84 -9.04
C HIS A 72 -6.81 -7.61 -10.09
N PRO A 73 -7.01 -8.52 -11.08
CA PRO A 73 -8.07 -8.39 -12.09
C PRO A 73 -9.48 -8.15 -11.52
N ASP A 74 -9.76 -8.69 -10.33
CA ASP A 74 -11.04 -8.55 -9.63
C ASP A 74 -11.13 -7.38 -8.63
N GLY A 75 -10.09 -6.54 -8.56
CA GLY A 75 -10.03 -5.37 -7.67
C GLY A 75 -8.78 -5.34 -6.78
N LEU A 76 -8.73 -4.40 -5.84
CA LEU A 76 -7.58 -4.27 -4.94
C LEU A 76 -7.59 -5.36 -3.85
N VAL A 77 -6.41 -5.93 -3.57
CA VAL A 77 -6.21 -6.90 -2.48
C VAL A 77 -5.14 -6.43 -1.51
N VAL A 78 -5.33 -6.71 -0.22
CA VAL A 78 -4.34 -6.41 0.83
C VAL A 78 -3.27 -7.50 0.85
N SER A 79 -2.01 -7.11 0.71
CA SER A 79 -0.86 -8.02 0.77
C SER A 79 -0.17 -8.00 2.13
N GLU A 80 -0.03 -6.84 2.76
CA GLU A 80 0.72 -6.69 4.02
C GLU A 80 0.21 -5.52 4.87
N VAL A 81 0.35 -5.63 6.19
CA VAL A 81 0.06 -4.56 7.15
C VAL A 81 1.29 -4.33 8.03
N ASN A 82 1.83 -3.12 7.98
CA ASN A 82 3.10 -2.74 8.58
C ASN A 82 2.90 -1.80 9.79
N TYR A 83 3.36 -2.22 10.97
CA TYR A 83 3.24 -1.45 12.22
C TYR A 83 4.42 -0.51 12.50
N THR A 84 5.60 -0.78 11.95
CA THR A 84 6.77 0.11 12.02
C THR A 84 7.05 0.66 10.62
N MET A 85 6.36 1.74 10.25
CA MET A 85 6.48 2.29 8.90
C MET A 85 7.76 3.10 8.72
N GLU A 86 8.45 2.87 7.60
CA GLU A 86 9.50 3.76 7.11
C GLU A 86 8.90 4.74 6.09
N PHE A 87 9.02 6.05 6.36
CA PHE A 87 8.48 7.13 5.51
C PHE A 87 9.55 7.91 4.74
N ARG A 88 10.85 7.60 4.95
CA ARG A 88 11.98 8.39 4.40
C ARG A 88 12.09 8.30 2.86
N ASN A 89 11.57 7.23 2.27
CA ASN A 89 11.58 6.98 0.82
C ASN A 89 10.15 6.76 0.29
N SER A 90 9.17 7.41 0.93
CA SER A 90 7.76 7.40 0.52
C SER A 90 7.45 8.66 -0.28
#